data_AF-A0AAV6ACZ8-F1
#
_entry.id   AF-A0AAV6ACZ8-F1
#
_cell.length_a   1.000
_cell.length_b   1.000
_cell.length_c   1.000
_cell.angle_alpha   90.00
_cell.angle_beta   90.00
_cell.angle_gamma   90.00
#
_symmetry.space_group_name_H-M   'P 1'
#
loop_
_entity.id
_entity.type
_entity.pdbx_description
1 polymer ?
#
loop_
_entity_poly.entity_id
_entity_poly.type
_entity_poly.pdbx_seq_one_letter_code
_entity_poly.pdbx_strand_id
1 'polypeptide(L)'
;AYPDRSRVEEGMLASGYRSAVVAPLIYQDQIIGSLKLVSPRTGSLSVEFMPQLLQILPLFAMAVKRSMDELGNRIQAVIKEKCTAIHPVVEWRFRKAVLNSLENATGEMEPIVFRDVHPFYALADIRGSSTNRAWSIQVDLLHQLGLAQAILEAAHRVRPMAILDQLRHKVERQAAAVEVSLRSGDEAGLIAFLRKEVESLFTHLESYGPEVRERIEVYRSAIDPQLGAVGTKRRGFEQSVAMLNEAISSYLDAEERVAQETCPHYFEKQRTDGVDYSMYAGPSLLESGDFAPLHLKNLRLWQIMVACGIAVTAERIKSRLPDPLEITSLILVQHTPLAISFRFDEKRFDVDGAYNARYEILKKRIDKAVVKGSTERVTQPGKIAIVYSQASEAAEYRDYINYLQAQGYLLDEVETLDLEDLQGVSGLRALRVTVNFASNRSEPSVPRIEAAARADLSAAR
;
A
#
# COMPACT_ATOMS: atom_id res chain seq x y z
N ALA A 1 65.63 4.09 15.55
CA ALA A 1 64.30 3.67 16.00
C ALA A 1 63.34 4.81 15.70
N TYR A 2 62.21 4.57 15.03
CA TYR A 2 61.22 5.61 14.72
C TYR A 2 60.67 6.19 16.04
N PRO A 3 60.81 7.50 16.28
CA PRO A 3 60.53 8.11 17.58
C PRO A 3 59.04 8.23 17.91
N ASP A 4 58.16 8.24 16.91
CA ASP A 4 56.70 8.30 17.09
C ASP A 4 56.04 7.07 16.46
N ARG A 5 55.70 6.07 17.28
CA ARG A 5 54.98 4.87 16.82
C ARG A 5 53.48 5.06 17.03
N SER A 6 52.69 4.70 16.03
CA SER A 6 51.24 4.65 16.12
C SER A 6 50.75 3.47 16.97
N ARG A 7 49.52 3.54 17.48
CA ARG A 7 48.86 2.42 18.20
C ARG A 7 48.83 1.11 17.39
N VAL A 8 48.76 1.21 16.07
CA VAL A 8 48.77 0.05 15.17
C VAL A 8 50.16 -0.58 15.14
N GLU A 9 51.22 0.22 15.04
CA GLU A 9 52.60 -0.28 15.06
C GLU A 9 52.98 -0.89 16.41
N GLU A 10 52.54 -0.29 17.51
CA GLU A 10 52.71 -0.89 18.85
C GLU A 10 52.00 -2.23 18.97
N GLY A 11 50.74 -2.32 18.52
CA GLY A 11 49.99 -3.58 18.49
C GLY A 11 50.67 -4.65 17.63
N MET A 12 51.16 -4.29 16.44
CA MET A 12 51.88 -5.22 15.56
C MET A 12 53.19 -5.71 16.17
N LEU A 13 53.94 -4.82 16.83
CA LEU A 13 55.18 -5.18 17.53
C LEU A 13 54.92 -6.09 18.73
N ALA A 14 53.83 -5.85 19.48
CA ALA A 14 53.37 -6.66 20.60
C ALA A 14 52.93 -8.07 20.14
N SER A 15 52.31 -8.18 18.97
CA SER A 15 51.99 -9.46 18.31
C SER A 15 53.20 -10.17 17.67
N GLY A 16 54.41 -9.63 17.83
CA GLY A 16 55.65 -10.25 17.36
C GLY A 16 55.99 -9.99 15.89
N TYR A 17 55.24 -9.13 15.19
CA TYR A 17 55.52 -8.78 13.80
C TYR A 17 56.62 -7.73 13.71
N ARG A 18 57.44 -7.82 12.65
CA ARG A 18 58.60 -6.96 12.39
C ARG A 18 58.67 -6.45 10.94
N SER A 19 57.80 -6.95 10.07
CA SER A 19 57.63 -6.50 8.68
C SER A 19 56.17 -6.70 8.28
N ALA A 20 55.60 -5.78 7.50
CA ALA A 20 54.23 -5.88 7.03
C ALA A 20 54.01 -5.22 5.67
N VAL A 21 53.03 -5.73 4.92
CA VAL A 21 52.55 -5.18 3.66
C VAL A 21 51.03 -5.18 3.68
N VAL A 22 50.44 -4.07 3.28
CA VAL A 22 49.00 -3.94 3.11
C VAL A 22 48.74 -3.54 1.67
N ALA A 23 48.08 -4.40 0.92
CA ALA A 23 47.75 -4.18 -0.48
C ALA A 23 46.23 -4.13 -0.67
N PRO A 24 45.69 -3.16 -1.42
CA PRO A 24 44.27 -3.14 -1.74
C PRO A 24 43.93 -4.29 -2.68
N LEU A 25 42.83 -4.98 -2.42
CA LEU A 25 42.24 -5.91 -3.37
C LEU A 25 41.28 -5.11 -4.25
N ILE A 26 41.63 -4.95 -5.52
CA ILE A 26 40.87 -4.17 -6.49
C ILE A 26 40.23 -5.13 -7.49
N TYR A 27 38.92 -4.98 -7.71
CA TYR A 27 38.17 -5.69 -8.73
C TYR A 27 37.30 -4.68 -9.48
N GLN A 28 37.43 -4.59 -10.81
CA GLN A 28 36.71 -3.61 -11.66
C GLN A 28 36.75 -2.18 -11.10
N ASP A 29 37.97 -1.69 -10.80
CA ASP A 29 38.24 -0.34 -10.26
C ASP A 29 37.61 -0.03 -8.89
N GLN A 30 37.05 -1.03 -8.20
CA GLN A 30 36.56 -0.91 -6.83
C GLN A 30 37.45 -1.66 -5.84
N ILE A 31 37.77 -1.03 -4.72
CA ILE A 31 38.47 -1.69 -3.60
C ILE A 31 37.45 -2.57 -2.87
N ILE A 32 37.60 -3.89 -2.97
CA ILE A 32 36.72 -4.87 -2.32
C ILE A 32 37.27 -5.37 -0.98
N GLY A 33 38.50 -4.98 -0.62
CA GLY A 33 39.14 -5.36 0.63
C GLY A 33 40.62 -5.02 0.65
N SER A 34 41.33 -5.57 1.63
CA SER A 34 42.79 -5.43 1.76
C SER A 34 43.44 -6.77 2.09
N LEU A 35 44.52 -7.12 1.39
CA LEU A 35 45.39 -8.22 1.76
C LEU A 35 46.47 -7.70 2.72
N LYS A 36 46.55 -8.29 3.90
CA LYS A 36 47.56 -7.98 4.92
C LYS A 36 48.53 -9.15 5.03
N LEU A 37 49.80 -8.91 4.73
CA LEU A 37 50.89 -9.87 4.95
C LEU A 37 51.76 -9.35 6.07
N VAL A 38 52.06 -10.20 7.05
CA VAL A 38 52.88 -9.86 8.22
C VAL A 38 53.96 -10.91 8.40
N SER A 39 55.12 -10.51 8.92
CA SER A 39 56.25 -11.40 9.17
C SER A 39 56.97 -11.01 10.47
N PRO A 40 57.42 -12.00 11.26
CA PRO A 40 58.24 -11.74 12.45
C PRO A 40 59.70 -11.41 12.11
N ARG A 41 60.12 -11.60 10.85
CA ARG A 41 61.48 -11.29 10.39
C ARG A 41 61.55 -9.87 9.83
N THR A 42 62.52 -9.10 10.31
CA THR A 42 62.80 -7.75 9.82
C THR A 42 63.16 -7.80 8.34
N GLY A 43 62.59 -6.89 7.54
CA GLY A 43 62.93 -6.73 6.12
C GLY A 43 62.50 -7.87 5.19
N SER A 44 61.76 -8.88 5.66
CA SER A 44 61.39 -10.02 4.82
C SER A 44 60.32 -9.70 3.78
N LEU A 45 59.60 -8.58 3.92
CA LEU A 45 58.66 -8.07 2.94
C LEU A 45 59.22 -6.77 2.34
N SER A 46 60.33 -6.91 1.61
CA SER A 46 61.07 -5.81 0.99
C SER A 46 60.43 -5.36 -0.34
N VAL A 47 60.96 -4.29 -0.93
CA VAL A 47 60.56 -3.81 -2.27
C VAL A 47 60.75 -4.89 -3.34
N GLU A 48 61.71 -5.79 -3.16
CA GLU A 48 62.02 -6.88 -4.10
C GLU A 48 60.88 -7.93 -4.16
N PHE A 49 60.07 -8.04 -3.11
CA PHE A 49 58.91 -8.93 -3.06
C PHE A 49 57.67 -8.34 -3.77
N MET A 50 57.64 -7.02 -4.01
CA MET A 50 56.46 -6.33 -4.56
C MET A 50 56.04 -6.80 -5.96
N PRO A 51 56.95 -7.03 -6.94
CA PRO A 51 56.55 -7.49 -8.27
C PRO A 51 55.82 -8.84 -8.24
N GLN A 52 56.24 -9.75 -7.36
CA GLN A 52 55.59 -11.05 -7.19
C GLN A 52 54.22 -10.90 -6.53
N LEU A 53 54.10 -10.03 -5.52
CA LEU A 53 52.83 -9.72 -4.88
C LEU A 53 51.83 -9.09 -5.87
N LEU A 54 52.27 -8.14 -6.69
CA LEU A 54 51.44 -7.48 -7.70
C LEU A 54 50.89 -8.47 -8.75
N GLN A 55 51.66 -9.52 -9.08
CA GLN A 55 51.20 -10.56 -10.01
C GLN A 55 50.08 -11.44 -9.42
N ILE A 56 50.09 -11.70 -8.11
CA ILE A 56 49.12 -12.59 -7.46
C ILE A 56 47.91 -11.85 -6.87
N LEU A 57 48.00 -10.55 -6.60
CA LEU A 57 46.91 -9.75 -6.05
C LEU A 57 45.58 -9.88 -6.82
N PRO A 58 45.56 -9.87 -8.17
CA PRO A 58 44.32 -10.06 -8.92
C PRO A 58 43.65 -11.42 -8.67
N LEU A 59 44.43 -12.48 -8.41
CA LEU A 59 43.90 -13.81 -8.10
C LEU A 59 43.19 -13.81 -6.74
N PHE A 60 43.79 -13.16 -5.74
CA PHE A 60 43.15 -12.96 -4.44
C PHE A 60 41.91 -12.08 -4.54
N ALA A 61 41.96 -10.98 -5.32
CA ALA A 61 40.80 -10.12 -5.54
C ALA A 61 39.64 -10.90 -6.16
N MET A 62 39.92 -11.73 -7.19
CA MET A 62 38.91 -12.58 -7.81
C MET A 62 38.34 -13.63 -6.85
N ALA A 63 39.19 -14.29 -6.06
CA ALA A 63 38.75 -15.29 -5.08
C ALA A 63 37.87 -14.67 -3.98
N VAL A 64 38.27 -13.52 -3.46
CA VAL A 64 37.48 -12.76 -2.47
C VAL A 64 36.16 -12.30 -3.08
N LYS A 65 36.17 -11.75 -4.30
CA LYS A 65 34.94 -11.34 -4.99
C LYS A 65 33.98 -12.52 -5.17
N ARG A 66 34.48 -13.66 -5.63
CA ARG A 66 33.67 -14.88 -5.77
C ARG A 66 33.08 -15.32 -4.43
N SER A 67 33.87 -15.33 -3.36
CA SER A 67 33.38 -15.68 -2.03
C SER A 67 32.32 -14.71 -1.51
N MET A 68 32.48 -13.40 -1.77
CA MET A 68 31.48 -12.38 -1.46
C MET A 68 30.18 -12.59 -2.25
N ASP A 69 30.28 -12.92 -3.54
CA ASP A 69 29.12 -13.19 -4.39
C ASP A 69 28.39 -14.47 -3.97
N GLU A 70 29.12 -15.53 -3.62
CA GLU A 70 28.57 -16.78 -3.07
C GLU A 70 27.86 -16.54 -1.73
N LEU A 71 28.46 -15.76 -0.83
CA LEU A 71 27.85 -15.35 0.43
C LEU A 71 26.61 -14.50 0.21
N GLY A 72 26.67 -13.52 -0.69
CA GLY A 72 25.54 -12.67 -1.07
C GLY A 72 24.37 -13.48 -1.61
N ASN A 73 24.64 -14.42 -2.51
CA ASN A 73 23.63 -15.34 -3.05
C ASN A 73 23.00 -16.21 -1.97
N ARG A 74 23.81 -16.72 -1.03
CA ARG A 74 23.30 -17.49 0.12
C ARG A 74 22.40 -16.65 1.02
N ILE A 75 22.80 -15.42 1.35
CA ILE A 75 21.99 -14.50 2.14
C ILE A 75 20.66 -14.23 1.44
N GLN A 76 20.70 -13.91 0.15
CA GLN A 76 19.49 -13.66 -0.65
C GLN A 76 18.59 -14.90 -0.74
N ALA A 77 19.15 -16.10 -0.82
CA ALA A 77 18.38 -17.34 -0.80
C ALA A 77 17.65 -17.52 0.54
N VAL A 78 18.33 -17.33 1.68
CA VAL A 78 17.70 -17.42 3.01
C VAL A 78 16.62 -16.35 3.19
N ILE A 79 16.89 -15.13 2.71
CA ILE A 79 15.92 -14.04 2.70
C ILE A 79 14.68 -14.43 1.90
N LYS A 80 14.83 -14.94 0.67
CA LYS A 80 13.71 -15.33 -0.20
C LYS A 80 12.93 -16.54 0.31
N GLU A 81 13.60 -17.48 0.97
CA GLU A 81 12.95 -18.63 1.60
C GLU A 81 12.04 -18.18 2.75
N LYS A 82 12.54 -17.28 3.59
CA LYS A 82 11.83 -16.81 4.79
C LYS A 82 10.90 -15.61 4.51
N CYS A 83 11.11 -14.87 3.43
CA CYS A 83 10.41 -13.61 3.11
C CYS A 83 10.05 -13.54 1.61
N THR A 84 8.84 -13.11 1.26
CA THR A 84 8.36 -13.04 -0.14
C THR A 84 8.85 -11.80 -0.90
N ALA A 85 8.87 -10.66 -0.22
CA ALA A 85 9.42 -9.40 -0.72
C ALA A 85 9.84 -8.55 0.47
N ILE A 86 11.05 -7.97 0.42
CA ILE A 86 11.57 -7.10 1.47
C ILE A 86 11.73 -5.70 0.90
N HIS A 87 11.21 -4.72 1.63
CA HIS A 87 11.37 -3.31 1.27
C HIS A 87 12.85 -2.90 1.37
N PRO A 88 13.44 -2.19 0.38
CA PRO A 88 14.88 -1.88 0.35
C PRO A 88 15.42 -1.22 1.63
N VAL A 89 14.63 -0.32 2.23
CA VAL A 89 14.99 0.40 3.47
C VAL A 89 15.27 -0.53 4.64
N VAL A 90 14.59 -1.68 4.75
CA VAL A 90 14.79 -2.61 5.87
C VAL A 90 15.70 -3.78 5.51
N GLU A 91 16.07 -3.94 4.24
CA GLU A 91 16.80 -5.10 3.72
C GLU A 91 18.14 -5.32 4.44
N TRP A 92 18.84 -4.23 4.77
CA TRP A 92 20.12 -4.29 5.49
C TRP A 92 19.98 -5.04 6.84
N ARG A 93 18.85 -4.85 7.55
CA ARG A 93 18.62 -5.47 8.85
C ARG A 93 18.41 -6.98 8.73
N PHE A 94 17.72 -7.43 7.67
CA PHE A 94 17.57 -8.84 7.35
C PHE A 94 18.91 -9.46 6.94
N ARG A 95 19.69 -8.78 6.09
CA ARG A 95 21.03 -9.24 5.71
C ARG A 95 21.92 -9.43 6.94
N LYS A 96 21.90 -8.47 7.86
CA LYS A 96 22.62 -8.54 9.14
C LYS A 96 22.14 -9.70 10.01
N ALA A 97 20.83 -9.90 10.14
CA ALA A 97 20.26 -10.99 10.91
C ALA A 97 20.65 -12.37 10.34
N VAL A 98 20.69 -12.51 9.01
CA VAL A 98 21.15 -13.73 8.35
C VAL A 98 22.65 -13.96 8.58
N LEU A 99 23.48 -12.93 8.42
CA LEU A 99 24.93 -13.02 8.69
C LEU A 99 25.19 -13.49 10.12
N ASN A 100 24.54 -12.86 11.10
CA ASN A 100 24.65 -13.26 12.50
C ASN A 100 24.19 -14.72 12.72
N SER A 101 23.13 -15.17 12.04
CA SER A 101 22.68 -16.56 12.15
C SER A 101 23.68 -17.58 11.59
N LEU A 102 24.50 -17.20 10.60
CA LEU A 102 25.55 -18.07 10.04
C LEU A 102 26.76 -18.21 10.96
N GLU A 103 27.03 -17.20 11.79
CA GLU A 103 28.13 -17.21 12.77
C GLU A 103 27.73 -17.88 14.10
N ASN A 104 26.43 -17.90 14.41
CA ASN A 104 25.88 -18.46 15.65
C ASN A 104 25.70 -19.99 15.58
N ALA A 105 26.06 -20.69 16.67
CA ALA A 105 25.97 -22.15 16.77
C ALA A 105 24.54 -22.71 16.67
N THR A 106 23.51 -21.92 16.97
CA THR A 106 22.10 -22.33 16.89
C THR A 106 21.49 -22.18 15.49
N GLY A 107 22.10 -21.38 14.60
CA GLY A 107 21.55 -21.13 13.25
C GLY A 107 20.23 -20.34 13.21
N GLU A 108 19.73 -19.87 14.36
CA GLU A 108 18.47 -19.14 14.44
C GLU A 108 18.65 -17.67 14.07
N MET A 109 17.65 -17.13 13.35
CA MET A 109 17.66 -15.73 12.98
C MET A 109 17.13 -14.89 14.14
N GLU A 110 17.82 -13.80 14.46
CA GLU A 110 17.37 -12.86 15.48
C GLU A 110 16.07 -12.14 15.06
N PRO A 111 15.22 -11.74 16.03
CA PRO A 111 14.04 -10.94 15.74
C PRO A 111 14.39 -9.61 15.05
N ILE A 112 13.62 -9.28 14.02
CA ILE A 112 13.80 -8.04 13.26
C ILE A 112 12.87 -7.00 13.87
N VAL A 113 13.43 -6.12 14.68
CA VAL A 113 12.69 -5.08 15.42
C VAL A 113 13.30 -3.72 15.12
N PHE A 114 12.44 -2.76 14.82
CA PHE A 114 12.79 -1.35 14.69
C PHE A 114 12.07 -0.57 15.78
N ARG A 115 12.82 0.15 16.60
CA ARG A 115 12.30 0.95 17.72
C ARG A 115 12.32 2.43 17.35
N ASP A 116 11.47 3.20 18.00
CA ASP A 116 11.41 4.65 17.84
C ASP A 116 11.11 5.09 16.40
N VAL A 117 10.21 4.37 15.73
CA VAL A 117 9.71 4.72 14.39
C VAL A 117 8.40 5.50 14.50
N HIS A 118 8.25 6.52 13.66
CA HIS A 118 7.04 7.31 13.57
C HIS A 118 6.10 6.70 12.55
N PRO A 119 4.85 6.38 12.93
CA PRO A 119 3.88 5.79 12.03
C PRO A 119 3.12 6.86 11.25
N PHE A 120 2.75 6.53 10.03
CA PHE A 120 1.88 7.32 9.17
C PHE A 120 0.80 6.41 8.62
N TYR A 121 -0.44 6.86 8.64
CA TYR A 121 -1.54 6.14 8.01
C TYR A 121 -2.48 7.10 7.28
N ALA A 122 -2.85 6.74 6.07
CA ALA A 122 -3.90 7.42 5.33
C ALA A 122 -4.72 6.43 4.50
N LEU A 123 -5.96 6.84 4.23
CA LEU A 123 -6.97 6.08 3.52
C LEU A 123 -7.67 6.97 2.51
N ALA A 124 -7.81 6.50 1.28
CA ALA A 124 -8.71 7.02 0.26
C ALA A 124 -9.74 5.93 -0.05
N ASP A 125 -10.94 6.06 0.52
CA ASP A 125 -12.00 5.06 0.42
C ASP A 125 -13.15 5.51 -0.48
N ILE A 126 -13.81 4.56 -1.14
CA ILE A 126 -14.99 4.84 -1.97
C ILE A 126 -16.20 5.01 -1.08
N ARG A 127 -16.85 6.18 -1.18
CA ARG A 127 -18.03 6.51 -0.39
C ARG A 127 -19.15 5.51 -0.66
N GLY A 128 -19.51 4.73 0.36
CA GLY A 128 -20.65 3.82 0.29
C GLY A 128 -20.46 2.65 -0.66
N SER A 129 -19.22 2.20 -0.91
CA SER A 129 -18.91 1.09 -1.82
C SER A 129 -19.80 -0.13 -1.62
N SER A 130 -19.98 -0.55 -0.37
CA SER A 130 -20.79 -1.72 -0.01
C SER A 130 -22.27 -1.54 -0.36
N THR A 131 -22.81 -0.33 -0.14
CA THR A 131 -24.21 0.01 -0.46
C THR A 131 -24.41 0.09 -1.96
N ASN A 132 -23.50 0.73 -2.70
CA ASN A 132 -23.56 0.84 -4.15
C ASN A 132 -23.42 -0.53 -4.83
N ARG A 133 -22.54 -1.40 -4.30
CA ARG A 133 -22.41 -2.79 -4.76
C ARG A 133 -23.71 -3.56 -4.56
N ALA A 134 -24.30 -3.50 -3.37
CA ALA A 134 -25.57 -4.16 -3.07
C ALA A 134 -26.72 -3.66 -3.95
N TRP A 135 -26.80 -2.34 -4.16
CA TRP A 135 -27.79 -1.74 -5.05
C TRP A 135 -27.59 -2.15 -6.51
N SER A 136 -26.35 -2.23 -6.99
CA SER A 136 -26.06 -2.67 -8.36
C SER A 136 -26.51 -4.11 -8.60
N ILE A 137 -26.31 -4.99 -7.62
CA ILE A 137 -26.80 -6.38 -7.65
C ILE A 137 -28.33 -6.40 -7.66
N GLN A 138 -28.97 -5.61 -6.78
CA GLN A 138 -30.43 -5.52 -6.70
C GLN A 138 -31.05 -5.11 -8.04
N VAL A 139 -30.51 -4.07 -8.68
CA VAL A 139 -30.97 -3.58 -10.00
C VAL A 139 -30.83 -4.65 -11.08
N ASP A 140 -29.69 -5.33 -11.13
CA ASP A 140 -29.44 -6.38 -12.12
C ASP A 140 -30.39 -7.58 -11.91
N LEU A 141 -30.65 -8.00 -10.67
CA LEU A 141 -31.60 -9.07 -10.35
C LEU A 141 -33.05 -8.71 -10.71
N LEU A 142 -33.48 -7.48 -10.40
CA LEU A 142 -34.82 -7.00 -10.79
C LEU A 142 -34.97 -6.95 -12.31
N HIS A 143 -33.93 -6.53 -13.03
CA HIS A 143 -33.93 -6.56 -14.48
C HIS A 143 -34.08 -8.00 -15.01
N GLN A 144 -33.33 -8.97 -14.45
CA GLN A 144 -33.45 -10.37 -14.84
C GLN A 144 -34.84 -10.95 -14.55
N LEU A 145 -35.43 -10.62 -13.40
CA LEU A 145 -36.79 -11.03 -13.05
C LEU A 145 -37.84 -10.42 -13.99
N GLY A 146 -37.69 -9.15 -14.37
CA GLY A 146 -38.55 -8.49 -15.35
C GLY A 146 -38.48 -9.15 -16.74
N LEU A 147 -37.29 -9.54 -17.19
CA LEU A 147 -37.11 -10.29 -18.44
C LEU A 147 -37.79 -11.67 -18.37
N ALA A 148 -37.63 -12.38 -17.24
CA ALA A 148 -38.31 -13.66 -17.01
C ALA A 148 -39.84 -13.50 -17.02
N GLN A 149 -40.38 -12.48 -16.36
CA GLN A 149 -41.80 -12.17 -16.35
C GLN A 149 -42.33 -11.90 -17.76
N ALA A 150 -41.63 -11.09 -18.56
CA ALA A 150 -42.03 -10.76 -19.92
C ALA A 150 -42.11 -12.00 -20.84
N ILE A 151 -41.25 -13.00 -20.63
CA ILE A 151 -41.29 -14.29 -21.34
C ILE A 151 -42.54 -15.08 -20.92
N LEU A 152 -42.80 -15.21 -19.61
CA LEU A 152 -43.95 -15.96 -19.09
C LEU A 152 -45.28 -15.34 -19.52
N GLU A 153 -45.38 -14.01 -19.54
CA GLU A 153 -46.55 -13.30 -20.06
C GLU A 153 -46.75 -13.55 -21.57
N ALA A 154 -45.68 -13.51 -22.36
CA ALA A 154 -45.75 -13.83 -23.79
C ALA A 154 -46.28 -15.25 -24.01
N ALA A 155 -45.69 -16.22 -23.29
CA ALA A 155 -46.04 -17.62 -23.39
C ALA A 155 -47.49 -17.88 -22.99
N HIS A 156 -47.96 -17.24 -21.91
CA HIS A 156 -49.33 -17.38 -21.44
C HIS A 156 -50.35 -16.79 -22.42
N ARG A 157 -50.04 -15.68 -23.10
CA ARG A 157 -50.92 -15.11 -24.14
C ARG A 157 -51.13 -16.05 -25.32
N VAL A 158 -50.09 -16.78 -25.73
CA VAL A 158 -50.20 -17.75 -26.83
C VAL A 158 -50.91 -19.03 -26.38
N ARG A 159 -50.53 -19.55 -25.21
CA ARG A 159 -51.15 -20.74 -24.62
C ARG A 159 -51.47 -20.49 -23.14
N PRO A 160 -52.73 -20.17 -22.83
CA PRO A 160 -53.15 -19.99 -21.46
C PRO A 160 -52.97 -21.28 -20.65
N MET A 161 -52.13 -21.22 -19.61
CA MET A 161 -51.88 -22.34 -18.70
C MET A 161 -51.75 -21.85 -17.26
N ALA A 162 -52.45 -22.50 -16.34
CA ALA A 162 -52.42 -22.13 -14.91
C ALA A 162 -51.01 -22.23 -14.30
N ILE A 163 -50.18 -23.15 -14.76
CA ILE A 163 -48.79 -23.29 -14.30
C ILE A 163 -47.93 -22.08 -14.67
N LEU A 164 -48.17 -21.46 -15.83
CA LEU A 164 -47.45 -20.25 -16.25
C LEU A 164 -47.87 -19.03 -15.42
N ASP A 165 -49.16 -18.92 -15.08
CA ASP A 165 -49.65 -17.90 -14.15
C ASP A 165 -49.07 -18.09 -12.74
N GLN A 166 -49.03 -19.34 -12.25
CA GLN A 166 -48.42 -19.64 -10.95
C GLN A 166 -46.94 -19.25 -10.94
N LEU A 167 -46.19 -19.56 -12.00
CA LEU A 167 -44.78 -19.22 -12.10
C LEU A 167 -44.56 -17.72 -12.22
N ARG A 168 -45.41 -17.01 -13.01
CA ARG A 168 -45.41 -15.54 -13.07
C ARG A 168 -45.61 -14.93 -11.70
N HIS A 169 -46.62 -15.40 -10.95
CA HIS A 169 -46.88 -14.95 -9.59
C HIS A 169 -45.70 -15.22 -8.64
N LYS A 170 -44.99 -16.34 -8.78
CA LYS A 170 -43.75 -16.58 -8.03
C LYS A 170 -42.66 -15.57 -8.38
N VAL A 171 -42.45 -15.27 -9.67
CA VAL A 171 -41.45 -14.28 -10.13
C VAL A 171 -41.79 -12.90 -9.58
N GLU A 172 -43.06 -12.46 -9.66
CA GLU A 172 -43.53 -11.20 -9.09
C GLU A 172 -43.29 -11.11 -7.58
N ARG A 173 -43.57 -12.20 -6.84
CA ARG A 173 -43.29 -12.25 -5.39
C ARG A 173 -41.80 -12.13 -5.07
N GLN A 174 -40.94 -12.75 -5.88
CA GLN A 174 -39.49 -12.62 -5.70
C GLN A 174 -39.03 -11.20 -6.04
N ALA A 175 -39.55 -10.59 -7.11
CA ALA A 175 -39.24 -9.19 -7.46
C ALA A 175 -39.63 -8.23 -6.33
N ALA A 176 -40.85 -8.34 -5.81
CA ALA A 176 -41.31 -7.54 -4.67
C ALA A 176 -40.45 -7.74 -3.41
N ALA A 177 -39.98 -8.96 -3.15
CA ALA A 177 -39.08 -9.23 -2.04
C ALA A 177 -37.71 -8.55 -2.23
N VAL A 178 -37.15 -8.64 -3.44
CA VAL A 178 -35.87 -8.02 -3.81
C VAL A 178 -35.96 -6.50 -3.74
N GLU A 179 -37.07 -5.88 -4.15
CA GLU A 179 -37.29 -4.44 -4.05
C GLU A 179 -37.22 -3.92 -2.61
N VAL A 180 -37.77 -4.68 -1.65
CA VAL A 180 -37.81 -4.29 -0.24
C VAL A 180 -36.45 -4.46 0.44
N SER A 181 -35.81 -5.62 0.29
CA SER A 181 -34.48 -5.87 0.85
C SER A 181 -33.83 -7.11 0.24
N LEU A 182 -32.55 -7.02 -0.13
CA LEU A 182 -31.74 -8.15 -0.54
C LEU A 182 -30.78 -8.53 0.61
N ARG A 183 -30.97 -9.71 1.23
CA ARG A 183 -30.06 -10.21 2.27
C ARG A 183 -28.89 -10.97 1.64
N SER A 184 -27.80 -11.09 2.39
CA SER A 184 -26.66 -11.92 2.01
C SER A 184 -27.08 -13.38 1.84
N GLY A 185 -27.02 -13.89 0.61
CA GLY A 185 -27.42 -15.25 0.24
C GLY A 185 -28.69 -15.34 -0.60
N ASP A 186 -29.52 -14.29 -0.62
CA ASP A 186 -30.76 -14.25 -1.42
C ASP A 186 -30.45 -14.27 -2.93
N GLU A 187 -29.36 -13.62 -3.36
CA GLU A 187 -28.88 -13.61 -4.75
C GLU A 187 -28.68 -15.03 -5.29
N ALA A 188 -27.93 -15.88 -4.57
CA ALA A 188 -27.64 -17.25 -5.01
C ALA A 188 -28.92 -18.10 -5.09
N GLY A 189 -29.82 -17.94 -4.11
CA GLY A 189 -31.12 -18.62 -4.10
C GLY A 189 -32.00 -18.21 -5.28
N LEU A 190 -32.02 -16.91 -5.60
CA LEU A 190 -32.80 -16.37 -6.71
C LEU A 190 -32.27 -16.83 -8.07
N ILE A 191 -30.95 -16.82 -8.26
CA ILE A 191 -30.31 -17.33 -9.47
C ILE A 191 -30.61 -18.83 -9.64
N ALA A 192 -30.55 -19.61 -8.55
CA ALA A 192 -30.91 -21.03 -8.59
C ALA A 192 -32.39 -21.25 -8.95
N PHE A 193 -33.29 -20.43 -8.41
CA PHE A 193 -34.71 -20.43 -8.76
C PHE A 193 -34.92 -20.13 -10.25
N LEU A 194 -34.32 -19.06 -10.78
CA LEU A 194 -34.43 -18.68 -12.19
C LEU A 194 -33.94 -19.80 -13.10
N ARG A 195 -32.75 -20.37 -12.82
CA ARG A 195 -32.20 -21.49 -13.61
C ARG A 195 -33.10 -22.73 -13.58
N LYS A 196 -33.58 -23.11 -12.39
CA LYS A 196 -34.28 -24.38 -12.20
C LYS A 196 -35.74 -24.32 -12.63
N GLU A 197 -36.46 -23.26 -12.29
CA GLU A 197 -37.91 -23.16 -12.50
C GLU A 197 -38.29 -22.37 -13.75
N VAL A 198 -37.46 -21.42 -14.21
CA VAL A 198 -37.79 -20.55 -15.36
C VAL A 198 -36.99 -20.96 -16.60
N GLU A 199 -35.66 -20.94 -16.53
CA GLU A 199 -34.80 -21.19 -17.69
C GLU A 199 -34.92 -22.62 -18.22
N SER A 200 -35.18 -23.59 -17.34
CA SER A 200 -35.43 -24.99 -17.72
C SER A 200 -36.63 -25.17 -18.66
N LEU A 201 -37.56 -24.21 -18.68
CA LEU A 201 -38.74 -24.21 -19.53
C LEU A 201 -38.48 -23.58 -20.90
N PHE A 202 -37.39 -22.82 -21.08
CA PHE A 202 -37.15 -22.03 -22.30
C PHE A 202 -37.16 -22.88 -23.57
N THR A 203 -36.54 -24.06 -23.54
CA THR A 203 -36.53 -24.99 -24.68
C THR A 203 -37.93 -25.37 -25.14
N HIS A 204 -38.89 -25.49 -24.21
CA HIS A 204 -40.28 -25.78 -24.57
C HIS A 204 -41.02 -24.52 -25.02
N LEU A 205 -40.80 -23.39 -24.33
CA LEU A 205 -41.47 -22.11 -24.62
C LEU A 205 -41.08 -21.51 -25.98
N GLU A 206 -39.89 -21.80 -26.50
CA GLU A 206 -39.46 -21.39 -27.86
C GLU A 206 -40.38 -21.92 -28.98
N SER A 207 -41.14 -22.99 -28.71
CA SER A 207 -42.12 -23.53 -29.65
C SER A 207 -43.42 -22.71 -29.71
N TYR A 208 -43.62 -21.74 -28.81
CA TYR A 208 -44.87 -20.97 -28.68
C TYR A 208 -44.88 -19.73 -29.59
N GLY A 209 -43.95 -19.62 -30.53
CA GLY A 209 -43.97 -18.62 -31.60
C GLY A 209 -42.79 -17.63 -31.56
N PRO A 210 -42.71 -16.76 -32.58
CA PRO A 210 -41.57 -15.86 -32.77
C PRO A 210 -41.43 -14.83 -31.64
N GLU A 211 -42.54 -14.30 -31.12
CA GLU A 211 -42.51 -13.31 -30.02
C GLU A 211 -41.89 -13.87 -28.73
N VAL A 212 -42.22 -15.12 -28.37
CA VAL A 212 -41.66 -15.78 -27.18
C VAL A 212 -40.17 -16.06 -27.38
N ARG A 213 -39.79 -16.50 -28.58
CA ARG A 213 -38.38 -16.77 -28.92
C ARG A 213 -37.53 -15.52 -28.85
N GLU A 214 -38.01 -14.40 -29.41
CA GLU A 214 -37.31 -13.11 -29.36
C GLU A 214 -37.07 -12.68 -27.90
N ARG A 215 -38.06 -12.81 -27.01
CA ARG A 215 -37.87 -12.48 -25.59
C ARG A 215 -36.90 -13.40 -24.87
N ILE A 216 -36.89 -14.69 -25.20
CA ILE A 216 -35.90 -15.65 -24.65
C ILE A 216 -34.49 -15.30 -25.12
N GLU A 217 -34.33 -14.90 -26.38
CA GLU A 217 -33.05 -14.43 -26.92
C GLU A 217 -32.56 -13.17 -26.20
N VAL A 218 -33.45 -12.19 -25.98
CA VAL A 218 -33.15 -10.99 -25.20
C VAL A 218 -32.69 -11.36 -23.78
N TYR A 219 -33.41 -12.24 -23.08
CA TYR A 219 -33.00 -12.72 -21.75
C TYR A 219 -31.61 -13.35 -21.79
N ARG A 220 -31.37 -14.31 -22.69
CA ARG A 220 -30.07 -15.00 -22.80
C ARG A 220 -28.93 -14.04 -23.12
N SER A 221 -29.17 -13.03 -23.96
CA SER A 221 -28.18 -12.01 -24.31
C SER A 221 -27.82 -11.08 -23.15
N ALA A 222 -28.73 -10.91 -22.19
CA ALA A 222 -28.52 -10.07 -21.01
C ALA A 222 -27.73 -10.78 -19.90
N ILE A 223 -27.67 -12.11 -19.92
CA ILE A 223 -26.93 -12.92 -18.95
C ILE A 223 -25.42 -12.80 -19.20
N ASP A 224 -24.68 -12.40 -18.17
CA ASP A 224 -23.22 -12.47 -18.18
C ASP A 224 -22.76 -13.93 -18.03
N PRO A 225 -21.91 -14.47 -18.91
CA PRO A 225 -21.49 -15.87 -18.86
C PRO A 225 -20.70 -16.27 -17.61
N GLN A 226 -20.00 -15.33 -16.97
CA GLN A 226 -19.19 -15.61 -15.77
C GLN A 226 -20.06 -15.61 -14.51
N LEU A 227 -20.99 -14.65 -14.41
CA LEU A 227 -21.91 -14.56 -13.27
C LEU A 227 -23.08 -15.54 -13.42
N GLY A 228 -23.45 -15.85 -14.66
CA GLY A 228 -24.65 -16.57 -15.06
C GLY A 228 -25.93 -15.91 -14.50
N ALA A 229 -25.92 -14.58 -14.48
CA ALA A 229 -26.99 -13.67 -14.13
C ALA A 229 -26.82 -12.37 -14.94
N VAL A 230 -27.82 -11.49 -14.97
CA VAL A 230 -27.63 -10.13 -15.50
C VAL A 230 -26.59 -9.43 -14.63
N GLY A 231 -25.65 -8.71 -15.24
CA GLY A 231 -24.52 -8.08 -14.53
C GLY A 231 -24.11 -6.75 -15.12
N THR A 232 -25.04 -5.99 -15.70
CA THR A 232 -24.70 -4.76 -16.43
C THR A 232 -24.35 -3.64 -15.46
N LYS A 233 -25.19 -3.42 -14.43
CA LYS A 233 -24.93 -2.37 -13.44
C LYS A 233 -23.76 -2.74 -12.54
N ARG A 234 -23.67 -4.01 -12.11
CA ARG A 234 -22.54 -4.54 -11.32
C ARG A 234 -21.21 -4.40 -12.06
N ARG A 235 -21.13 -4.74 -13.35
CA ARG A 235 -19.90 -4.55 -14.14
C ARG A 235 -19.50 -3.08 -14.25
N GLY A 236 -20.47 -2.19 -14.47
CA GLY A 236 -20.20 -0.74 -14.49
C GLY A 236 -19.63 -0.23 -13.17
N PHE A 237 -20.17 -0.68 -12.04
CA PHE A 237 -19.66 -0.37 -10.71
C PHE A 237 -18.24 -0.91 -10.51
N GLU A 238 -18.00 -2.21 -10.72
CA GLU A 238 -16.68 -2.83 -10.52
C GLU A 238 -15.62 -2.24 -11.47
N GLN A 239 -15.99 -1.89 -12.71
CA GLN A 239 -15.12 -1.17 -13.63
C GLN A 239 -14.76 0.22 -13.10
N SER A 240 -15.71 0.93 -12.51
CA SER A 240 -15.48 2.26 -11.92
C SER A 240 -14.54 2.17 -10.71
N VAL A 241 -14.71 1.17 -9.85
CA VAL A 241 -13.81 0.88 -8.72
C VAL A 241 -12.40 0.60 -9.23
N ALA A 242 -12.25 -0.27 -10.24
CA ALA A 242 -10.96 -0.62 -10.80
C ALA A 242 -10.24 0.60 -11.42
N MET A 243 -10.95 1.41 -12.21
CA MET A 243 -10.40 2.63 -12.83
C MET A 243 -9.94 3.64 -11.77
N LEU A 244 -10.73 3.81 -10.71
CA LEU A 244 -10.43 4.74 -9.63
C LEU A 244 -9.22 4.28 -8.80
N ASN A 245 -9.19 3.01 -8.39
CA ASN A 245 -8.07 2.45 -7.63
C ASN A 245 -6.76 2.48 -8.42
N GLU A 246 -6.82 2.25 -9.73
CA GLU A 246 -5.63 2.31 -10.58
C GLU A 246 -5.10 3.74 -10.73
N ALA A 247 -5.99 4.73 -10.90
CA ALA A 247 -5.60 6.14 -10.97
C ALA A 247 -4.98 6.63 -9.65
N ILE A 248 -5.62 6.34 -8.51
CA ILE A 248 -5.11 6.70 -7.18
C ILE A 248 -3.77 6.02 -6.92
N SER A 249 -3.67 4.73 -7.21
CA SER A 249 -2.45 3.98 -6.98
C SER A 249 -1.29 4.46 -7.85
N SER A 250 -1.55 4.78 -9.12
CA SER A 250 -0.54 5.30 -10.04
C SER A 250 0.00 6.65 -9.58
N TYR A 251 -0.88 7.54 -9.11
CA TYR A 251 -0.48 8.82 -8.53
C TYR A 251 0.36 8.63 -7.25
N LEU A 252 -0.13 7.80 -6.32
CA LEU A 252 0.55 7.51 -5.07
C LEU A 252 1.94 6.90 -5.28
N ASP A 253 2.08 5.94 -6.21
CA ASP A 253 3.37 5.29 -6.52
C ASP A 253 4.38 6.28 -7.15
N ALA A 254 3.90 7.31 -7.85
CA ALA A 254 4.77 8.33 -8.41
C ALA A 254 5.29 9.29 -7.32
N GLU A 255 4.41 9.76 -6.43
CA GLU A 255 4.78 10.65 -5.33
C GLU A 255 5.61 9.93 -4.25
N GLU A 256 5.34 8.66 -3.98
CA GLU A 256 6.09 7.83 -3.04
C GLU A 256 7.55 7.67 -3.48
N ARG A 257 7.79 7.44 -4.78
CA ARG A 257 9.15 7.34 -5.33
C ARG A 257 9.97 8.60 -5.08
N VAL A 258 9.36 9.78 -5.23
CA VAL A 258 10.00 11.07 -4.96
C VAL A 258 10.27 11.24 -3.47
N ALA A 259 9.33 10.83 -2.62
CA ALA A 259 9.51 10.88 -1.16
C ALA A 259 10.64 9.97 -0.67
N GLN A 260 10.80 8.78 -1.27
CA GLN A 260 11.88 7.84 -0.94
C GLN A 260 13.28 8.40 -1.23
N GLU A 261 13.44 9.23 -2.27
CA GLU A 261 14.72 9.88 -2.58
C GLU A 261 15.14 10.90 -1.50
N THR A 262 14.15 11.58 -0.90
CA THR A 262 14.40 12.63 0.11
C THR A 262 14.50 12.06 1.52
N CYS A 263 13.65 11.09 1.85
CA CYS A 263 13.60 10.45 3.15
C CYS A 263 13.28 8.97 2.97
N PRO A 264 14.29 8.09 2.94
CA PRO A 264 14.03 6.66 2.83
C PRO A 264 13.18 6.19 4.03
N HIS A 265 12.07 5.53 3.75
CA HIS A 265 11.10 5.09 4.76
C HIS A 265 10.50 3.74 4.38
N TYR A 266 9.93 3.02 5.34
CA TYR A 266 9.15 1.83 5.02
C TYR A 266 7.77 2.24 4.52
N PHE A 267 7.33 1.67 3.40
CA PHE A 267 6.03 1.95 2.80
C PHE A 267 5.28 0.64 2.51
N GLU A 268 4.02 0.57 2.90
CA GLU A 268 3.09 -0.53 2.59
C GLU A 268 1.78 0.06 2.08
N LYS A 269 1.30 -0.45 0.94
CA LYS A 269 0.04 -0.06 0.31
C LYS A 269 -0.88 -1.26 0.18
N GLN A 270 -2.15 -1.08 0.52
CA GLN A 270 -3.20 -2.08 0.37
C GLN A 270 -4.30 -1.54 -0.56
N ARG A 271 -4.81 -2.41 -1.44
CA ARG A 271 -5.90 -2.10 -2.38
C ARG A 271 -7.09 -2.98 -2.02
N THR A 272 -8.21 -2.35 -1.72
CA THR A 272 -9.50 -3.02 -1.48
C THR A 272 -10.56 -2.35 -2.35
N ASP A 273 -11.67 -1.87 -1.76
CA ASP A 273 -12.58 -0.95 -2.45
C ASP A 273 -11.94 0.43 -2.59
N GLY A 274 -11.01 0.80 -1.71
CA GLY A 274 -10.17 2.00 -1.81
C GLY A 274 -8.67 1.67 -1.77
N VAL A 275 -7.87 2.71 -1.55
CA VAL A 275 -6.42 2.62 -1.38
C VAL A 275 -6.04 3.16 0.00
N ASP A 276 -5.42 2.32 0.82
CA ASP A 276 -4.80 2.74 2.07
C ASP A 276 -3.31 2.46 2.07
N TYR A 277 -2.57 3.27 2.82
CA TYR A 277 -1.14 3.07 2.98
C TYR A 277 -0.69 3.35 4.41
N SER A 278 0.28 2.57 4.83
CA SER A 278 1.00 2.71 6.09
C SER A 278 2.47 2.99 5.81
N MET A 279 3.05 3.90 6.56
CA MET A 279 4.48 4.17 6.49
C MET A 279 5.10 4.20 7.88
N TYR A 280 6.38 3.85 7.95
CA TYR A 280 7.20 4.04 9.13
C TYR A 280 8.47 4.77 8.75
N ALA A 281 8.81 5.83 9.48
CA ALA A 281 10.04 6.58 9.29
C ALA A 281 10.73 6.84 10.62
N GLY A 282 12.04 6.75 10.66
CA GLY A 282 12.82 6.97 11.88
C GLY A 282 14.26 6.52 11.73
N PRO A 283 15.14 6.92 12.66
CA PRO A 283 16.57 6.64 12.58
C PRO A 283 16.87 5.15 12.56
N SER A 284 16.08 4.32 13.25
CA SER A 284 16.32 2.87 13.33
C SER A 284 16.16 2.15 11.99
N LEU A 285 15.40 2.72 11.05
CA LEU A 285 15.17 2.11 9.73
C LEU A 285 16.36 2.31 8.80
N LEU A 286 17.18 3.32 9.03
CA LEU A 286 18.33 3.66 8.19
C LEU A 286 19.60 3.04 8.77
N GLU A 287 20.37 2.34 7.94
CA GLU A 287 21.64 1.74 8.37
C GLU A 287 22.64 2.81 8.85
N SER A 288 22.64 4.00 8.22
CA SER A 288 23.50 5.12 8.62
C SER A 288 22.98 5.89 9.85
N GLY A 289 21.69 5.74 10.19
CA GLY A 289 21.04 6.50 11.24
C GLY A 289 20.76 7.97 10.89
N ASP A 290 20.96 8.39 9.63
CA ASP A 290 20.79 9.78 9.18
C ASP A 290 19.31 10.18 9.09
N PHE A 291 18.69 10.48 10.24
CA PHE A 291 17.31 10.93 10.30
C PHE A 291 17.18 12.21 11.12
N ALA A 292 16.83 13.31 10.45
CA ALA A 292 16.61 14.59 11.08
C ALA A 292 15.12 14.84 11.35
N PRO A 293 14.75 15.61 12.39
CA PRO A 293 13.37 16.03 12.63
C PRO A 293 12.71 16.74 11.43
N LEU A 294 13.51 17.39 10.58
CA LEU A 294 13.03 18.03 9.35
C LEU A 294 12.46 16.99 8.36
N HIS A 295 13.07 15.81 8.25
CA HIS A 295 12.57 14.73 7.39
C HIS A 295 11.18 14.28 7.84
N LEU A 296 10.97 14.18 9.15
CA LEU A 296 9.67 13.82 9.72
C LEU A 296 8.59 14.85 9.37
N LYS A 297 8.89 16.14 9.54
CA LYS A 297 7.98 17.23 9.16
C LYS A 297 7.67 17.21 7.66
N ASN A 298 8.68 16.95 6.83
CA ASN A 298 8.52 16.84 5.39
C ASN A 298 7.55 15.71 5.01
N LEU A 299 7.68 14.51 5.60
CA LEU A 299 6.77 13.39 5.35
C LEU A 299 5.34 13.67 5.82
N ARG A 300 5.14 14.43 6.90
CA ARG A 300 3.81 14.81 7.39
C ARG A 300 3.13 15.79 6.44
N LEU A 301 3.84 16.82 5.99
CA LEU A 301 3.34 17.74 4.99
C LEU A 301 3.04 17.02 3.66
N TRP A 302 3.95 16.13 3.24
CA TRP A 302 3.77 15.26 2.07
C TRP A 302 2.47 14.47 2.14
N GLN A 303 2.11 13.91 3.30
CA GLN A 303 0.89 13.13 3.46
C GLN A 303 -0.37 13.92 3.12
N ILE A 304 -0.45 15.20 3.53
CA ILE A 304 -1.60 16.06 3.22
C ILE A 304 -1.57 16.47 1.75
N MET A 305 -0.39 16.75 1.19
CA MET A 305 -0.23 17.04 -0.24
C MET A 305 -0.73 15.87 -1.10
N VAL A 306 -0.30 14.65 -0.79
CA VAL A 306 -0.74 13.43 -1.47
C VAL A 306 -2.25 13.24 -1.34
N ALA A 307 -2.83 13.46 -0.16
CA ALA A 307 -4.28 13.38 0.02
C ALA A 307 -5.03 14.39 -0.87
N CYS A 308 -4.51 15.61 -1.03
CA CYS A 308 -5.06 16.60 -1.97
C CYS A 308 -4.97 16.12 -3.43
N GLY A 309 -3.81 15.60 -3.83
CA GLY A 309 -3.61 15.11 -5.21
C GLY A 309 -4.44 13.87 -5.54
N ILE A 310 -4.64 12.97 -4.57
CA ILE A 310 -5.57 11.84 -4.70
C ILE A 310 -7.00 12.33 -4.90
N ALA A 311 -7.45 13.30 -4.09
CA ALA A 311 -8.78 13.91 -4.23
C ALA A 311 -8.99 14.55 -5.61
N VAL A 312 -8.02 15.33 -6.10
CA VAL A 312 -8.05 15.95 -7.43
C VAL A 312 -8.05 14.90 -8.55
N THR A 313 -7.23 13.86 -8.42
CA THR A 313 -7.16 12.76 -9.39
C THR A 313 -8.49 12.04 -9.52
N ALA A 314 -9.11 11.72 -8.39
CA ALA A 314 -10.42 11.08 -8.36
C ALA A 314 -11.52 11.95 -8.98
N GLU A 315 -11.56 13.25 -8.66
CA GLU A 315 -12.55 14.17 -9.21
C GLU A 315 -12.38 14.34 -10.74
N ARG A 316 -11.14 14.37 -11.25
CA ARG A 316 -10.85 14.51 -12.68
C ARG A 316 -11.36 13.34 -13.52
N ILE A 317 -11.33 12.12 -12.98
CA ILE A 317 -11.79 10.93 -13.72
C ILE A 317 -13.28 10.63 -13.51
N LYS A 318 -13.93 11.25 -12.52
CA LYS A 318 -15.31 10.99 -12.11
C LYS A 318 -16.30 10.97 -13.28
N SER A 319 -16.19 11.93 -14.21
CA SER A 319 -17.08 12.03 -15.38
C SER A 319 -16.85 10.93 -16.44
N ARG A 320 -15.77 10.16 -16.33
CA ARG A 320 -15.42 9.05 -17.23
C ARG A 320 -15.77 7.69 -16.64
N LEU A 321 -16.18 7.64 -15.38
CA LEU A 321 -16.56 6.41 -14.71
C LEU A 321 -17.96 5.98 -15.19
N PRO A 322 -18.18 4.69 -15.51
CA PRO A 322 -19.52 4.17 -15.78
C PRO A 322 -20.53 4.42 -14.65
N ASP A 323 -20.06 4.43 -13.41
CA ASP A 323 -20.78 4.83 -12.22
C ASP A 323 -19.98 5.94 -11.52
N PRO A 324 -20.51 7.17 -11.36
CA PRO A 324 -19.76 8.28 -10.82
C PRO A 324 -19.53 8.12 -9.32
N LEU A 325 -18.45 7.41 -8.96
CA LEU A 325 -18.05 7.16 -7.58
C LEU A 325 -17.37 8.37 -6.97
N GLU A 326 -17.55 8.55 -5.67
CA GLU A 326 -16.88 9.57 -4.88
C GLU A 326 -15.91 8.93 -3.89
N ILE A 327 -14.81 9.61 -3.62
CA ILE A 327 -13.87 9.18 -2.58
C ILE A 327 -13.95 10.06 -1.35
N THR A 328 -13.53 9.49 -0.23
CA THR A 328 -13.30 10.21 1.00
C THR A 328 -11.86 9.99 1.45
N SER A 329 -11.23 11.03 1.99
CA SER A 329 -9.82 11.01 2.39
C SER A 329 -9.69 11.14 3.90
N LEU A 330 -8.84 10.30 4.49
CA LEU A 330 -8.54 10.29 5.91
C LEU A 330 -7.03 10.18 6.16
N ILE A 331 -6.54 10.94 7.12
CA ILE A 331 -5.18 10.85 7.66
C ILE A 331 -5.29 10.60 9.17
N LEU A 332 -4.61 9.58 9.67
CA LEU A 332 -4.49 9.33 11.11
C LEU A 332 -3.13 9.83 11.59
N VAL A 333 -3.15 10.80 12.50
CA VAL A 333 -1.96 11.43 13.06
C VAL A 333 -1.58 10.77 14.38
N GLN A 334 -0.31 10.41 14.50
CA GLN A 334 0.29 10.03 15.77
C GLN A 334 1.73 10.57 15.87
N HIS A 335 1.99 11.40 16.87
CA HIS A 335 3.34 11.90 17.13
C HIS A 335 4.21 10.90 17.91
N THR A 336 3.60 10.14 18.81
CA THR A 336 4.31 9.18 19.67
C THR A 336 4.93 8.08 18.83
N PRO A 337 6.27 7.91 18.87
CA PRO A 337 6.93 6.83 18.14
C PRO A 337 6.57 5.48 18.74
N LEU A 338 6.66 4.43 17.93
CA LEU A 338 6.38 3.05 18.33
C LEU A 338 7.50 2.11 17.88
N ALA A 339 7.40 0.85 18.28
CA ALA A 339 8.25 -0.20 17.76
C ALA A 339 7.45 -1.09 16.79
N ILE A 340 8.11 -1.53 15.72
CA ILE A 340 7.58 -2.52 14.79
C ILE A 340 8.47 -3.75 14.77
N SER A 341 7.87 -4.93 14.67
CA SER A 341 8.57 -6.20 14.57
C SER A 341 8.09 -6.97 13.35
N PHE A 342 9.02 -7.67 12.68
CA PHE A 342 8.69 -8.51 11.56
C PHE A 342 8.15 -9.86 12.03
N ARG A 343 6.92 -10.19 11.62
CA ARG A 343 6.31 -11.49 11.86
C ARG A 343 6.63 -12.41 10.68
N PHE A 344 7.45 -13.45 10.92
CA PHE A 344 7.90 -14.36 9.87
C PHE A 344 6.79 -15.27 9.32
N ASP A 345 5.80 -15.61 10.14
CA ASP A 345 4.60 -16.36 9.76
C ASP A 345 3.67 -15.53 8.86
N GLU A 346 3.47 -14.25 9.20
CA GLU A 346 2.62 -13.34 8.43
C GLU A 346 3.35 -12.61 7.29
N LYS A 347 4.68 -12.68 7.27
CA LYS A 347 5.59 -12.01 6.32
C LYS A 347 5.36 -10.50 6.21
N ARG A 348 5.04 -9.83 7.32
CA ARG A 348 4.81 -8.39 7.40
C ARG A 348 5.30 -7.80 8.72
N PHE A 349 5.47 -6.48 8.74
CA PHE A 349 5.68 -5.76 9.99
C PHE A 349 4.35 -5.60 10.72
N ASP A 350 4.39 -5.87 12.01
CA ASP A 350 3.30 -5.52 12.91
C ASP A 350 3.83 -4.64 14.03
N VAL A 351 2.92 -3.93 14.66
CA VAL A 351 3.21 -3.05 15.77
C VAL A 351 3.53 -3.87 17.02
N ASP A 352 4.68 -3.60 17.63
CA ASP A 352 5.20 -4.36 18.76
C ASP A 352 4.68 -3.80 20.10
N GLY A 353 4.19 -4.68 20.98
CA GLY A 353 3.72 -4.35 22.33
C GLY A 353 2.24 -3.95 22.48
N ALA A 354 1.67 -4.26 23.64
CA ALA A 354 0.24 -4.07 23.94
C ALA A 354 -0.23 -2.60 23.94
N TYR A 355 0.66 -1.65 24.24
CA TYR A 355 0.33 -0.22 24.19
C TYR A 355 0.18 0.28 22.74
N ASN A 356 1.00 -0.24 21.84
CA ASN A 356 1.01 0.18 20.44
C ASN A 356 -0.09 -0.54 19.62
N ALA A 357 -0.62 -1.68 20.10
CA ALA A 357 -1.76 -2.37 19.49
C ALA A 357 -3.02 -1.48 19.33
N ARG A 358 -3.15 -0.42 20.14
CA ARG A 358 -4.22 0.58 19.98
C ARG A 358 -4.18 1.26 18.62
N TYR A 359 -3.00 1.50 18.06
CA TYR A 359 -2.83 2.13 16.75
C TYR A 359 -3.42 1.27 15.63
N GLU A 360 -3.15 -0.04 15.65
CA GLU A 360 -3.72 -0.98 14.66
C GLU A 360 -5.23 -1.15 14.80
N ILE A 361 -5.75 -1.11 16.03
CA ILE A 361 -7.21 -1.12 16.26
C ILE A 361 -7.84 0.16 15.70
N LEU A 362 -7.18 1.31 15.88
CA LEU A 362 -7.67 2.60 15.41
C LEU A 362 -7.69 2.67 13.88
N LYS A 363 -6.62 2.25 13.21
CA LYS A 363 -6.55 2.16 11.73
C LYS A 363 -7.74 1.40 11.14
N LYS A 364 -8.12 0.28 11.75
CA LYS A 364 -9.22 -0.59 11.28
C LYS A 364 -10.63 -0.06 11.52
N ARG A 365 -10.79 1.00 12.32
CA ARG A 365 -12.10 1.47 12.79
C ARG A 365 -12.37 2.93 12.49
N ILE A 366 -11.33 3.71 12.19
CA ILE A 366 -11.45 5.16 12.07
C ILE A 366 -12.24 5.58 10.82
N ASP A 367 -12.26 4.76 9.77
CA ASP A 367 -13.04 4.97 8.54
C ASP A 367 -14.56 5.11 8.82
N LYS A 368 -15.05 4.45 9.86
CA LYS A 368 -16.46 4.43 10.29
C LYS A 368 -16.75 5.35 11.46
N ALA A 369 -15.77 6.12 11.93
CA ALA A 369 -15.98 7.05 13.02
C ALA A 369 -17.00 8.12 12.63
N VAL A 370 -17.86 8.46 13.59
CA VAL A 370 -18.91 9.48 13.44
C VAL A 370 -18.61 10.68 14.33
N VAL A 371 -19.12 11.84 13.92
CA VAL A 371 -19.02 13.08 14.69
C VAL A 371 -19.92 12.96 15.92
N LYS A 372 -19.39 13.34 17.08
CA LYS A 372 -20.08 13.23 18.37
C LYS A 372 -21.40 13.99 18.35
N GLY A 373 -22.49 13.30 18.70
CA GLY A 373 -23.84 13.87 18.71
C GLY A 373 -24.49 13.96 17.33
N SER A 374 -23.93 13.29 16.33
CA SER A 374 -24.45 13.23 14.95
C SER A 374 -24.36 11.80 14.41
N THR A 375 -25.07 11.53 13.32
CA THR A 375 -24.92 10.30 12.52
C THR A 375 -23.95 10.49 11.35
N GLU A 376 -23.38 11.68 11.22
CA GLU A 376 -22.45 12.06 10.17
C GLU A 376 -21.09 11.38 10.36
N ARG A 377 -20.57 10.73 9.31
CA ARG A 377 -19.20 10.20 9.32
C ARG A 377 -18.17 11.32 9.31
N VAL A 378 -17.03 11.07 9.96
CA VAL A 378 -15.88 11.99 9.96
C VAL A 378 -15.39 12.28 8.53
N THR A 379 -15.40 11.26 7.67
CA THR A 379 -14.99 11.36 6.27
C THR A 379 -16.15 11.83 5.38
N GLN A 380 -15.88 12.80 4.51
CA GLN A 380 -16.85 13.36 3.56
C GLN A 380 -16.22 13.53 2.18
N PRO A 381 -16.99 13.33 1.08
CA PRO A 381 -16.52 13.63 -0.26
C PRO A 381 -16.03 15.06 -0.39
N GLY A 382 -14.95 15.25 -1.14
CA GLY A 382 -14.34 16.57 -1.35
C GLY A 382 -13.58 17.15 -0.16
N LYS A 383 -13.50 16.43 0.97
CA LYS A 383 -12.82 16.87 2.19
C LYS A 383 -11.75 15.87 2.63
N ILE A 384 -10.71 16.39 3.27
CA ILE A 384 -9.69 15.60 3.96
C ILE A 384 -9.98 15.66 5.45
N ALA A 385 -10.16 14.49 6.07
CA ALA A 385 -10.29 14.35 7.51
C ALA A 385 -8.94 13.98 8.14
N ILE A 386 -8.40 14.85 8.99
CA ILE A 386 -7.16 14.64 9.73
C ILE A 386 -7.53 14.32 11.18
N VAL A 387 -7.44 13.05 11.56
CA VAL A 387 -7.79 12.57 12.89
C VAL A 387 -6.56 12.61 13.80
N TYR A 388 -6.73 13.15 15.00
CA TYR A 388 -5.67 13.29 15.99
C TYR A 388 -6.20 13.04 17.41
N SER A 389 -5.27 12.85 18.35
CA SER A 389 -5.56 12.62 19.76
C SER A 389 -5.08 13.78 20.65
N GLN A 390 -4.00 14.46 20.25
CA GLN A 390 -3.35 15.52 21.03
C GLN A 390 -3.51 16.90 20.39
N ALA A 391 -3.55 17.95 21.21
CA ALA A 391 -3.65 19.33 20.71
C ALA A 391 -2.38 19.78 19.94
N SER A 392 -1.22 19.24 20.28
CA SER A 392 0.06 19.47 19.58
C SER A 392 0.02 18.96 18.13
N GLU A 393 -0.60 17.80 17.91
CA GLU A 393 -0.84 17.23 16.58
C GLU A 393 -1.70 18.17 15.74
N ALA A 394 -2.79 18.66 16.31
CA ALA A 394 -3.67 19.61 15.63
C ALA A 394 -2.98 20.95 15.30
N ALA A 395 -2.10 21.45 16.18
CA ALA A 395 -1.37 22.68 15.94
C ALA A 395 -0.43 22.56 14.73
N GLU A 396 0.36 21.48 14.66
CA GLU A 396 1.26 21.22 13.53
C GLU A 396 0.51 21.07 12.20
N TYR A 397 -0.60 20.33 12.20
CA TYR A 397 -1.40 20.14 10.99
C TYR A 397 -2.15 21.40 10.56
N ARG A 398 -2.50 22.30 11.48
CA ARG A 398 -3.04 23.62 11.12
C ARG A 398 -2.02 24.46 10.36
N ASP A 399 -0.75 24.42 10.75
CA ASP A 399 0.31 25.13 10.02
C ASP A 399 0.45 24.61 8.58
N TYR A 400 0.37 23.28 8.40
CA TYR A 400 0.38 22.68 7.06
C TYR A 400 -0.86 23.04 6.24
N ILE A 401 -2.06 23.04 6.86
CA ILE A 401 -3.30 23.46 6.20
C ILE A 401 -3.19 24.92 5.75
N ASN A 402 -2.75 25.82 6.64
CA ASN A 402 -2.58 27.24 6.33
C ASN A 402 -1.64 27.46 5.14
N TYR A 403 -0.53 26.71 5.10
CA TYR A 403 0.39 26.74 3.96
C TYR A 403 -0.30 26.29 2.65
N LEU A 404 -1.05 25.19 2.68
CA LEU A 404 -1.75 24.66 1.50
C LEU A 404 -2.93 25.53 1.04
N GLN A 405 -3.61 26.21 1.96
CA GLN A 405 -4.61 27.24 1.66
C GLN A 405 -3.95 28.44 0.95
N ALA A 406 -2.81 28.93 1.45
CA ALA A 406 -2.05 29.99 0.80
C ALA A 406 -1.55 29.60 -0.61
N GLN A 407 -1.30 28.31 -0.84
CA GLN A 407 -0.97 27.77 -2.17
C GLN A 407 -2.20 27.50 -3.06
N GLY A 408 -3.42 27.62 -2.52
CA GLY A 408 -4.67 27.45 -3.25
C GLY A 408 -5.14 26.01 -3.41
N TYR A 409 -4.56 25.04 -2.70
CA TYR A 409 -4.95 23.62 -2.76
C TYR A 409 -6.15 23.28 -1.86
N LEU A 410 -6.36 24.06 -0.80
CA LEU A 410 -7.44 23.90 0.17
C LEU A 410 -8.26 25.18 0.25
N LEU A 411 -9.54 25.06 0.60
CA LEU A 411 -10.41 26.21 0.90
C LEU A 411 -10.21 26.70 2.33
N ASP A 412 -10.62 27.95 2.61
CA ASP A 412 -10.33 28.67 3.86
C ASP A 412 -10.99 28.04 5.10
N GLU A 413 -12.15 27.40 4.95
CA GLU A 413 -12.89 26.82 6.07
C GLU A 413 -12.25 25.52 6.59
N VAL A 414 -11.90 25.53 7.88
CA VAL A 414 -11.41 24.36 8.62
C VAL A 414 -12.38 24.02 9.75
N GLU A 415 -13.01 22.87 9.66
CA GLU A 415 -13.91 22.35 10.68
C GLU A 415 -13.09 21.63 11.76
N THR A 416 -13.40 21.89 13.04
CA THR A 416 -12.85 21.11 14.17
C THR A 416 -13.97 20.26 14.77
N LEU A 417 -13.79 18.94 14.76
CA LEU A 417 -14.81 17.96 15.10
C LEU A 417 -14.38 17.12 16.31
N ASP A 418 -15.32 16.85 17.22
CA ASP A 418 -15.17 15.82 18.23
C ASP A 418 -15.76 14.51 17.70
N LEU A 419 -15.07 13.39 17.90
CA LEU A 419 -15.52 12.07 17.43
C LEU A 419 -16.16 11.27 18.55
N GLU A 420 -17.07 10.36 18.21
CA GLU A 420 -17.56 9.37 19.16
C GLU A 420 -16.46 8.40 19.59
N ASP A 421 -16.57 7.92 20.83
CA ASP A 421 -15.62 6.97 21.38
C ASP A 421 -15.71 5.65 20.62
N LEU A 422 -14.57 5.15 20.15
CA LEU A 422 -14.45 3.84 19.54
C LEU A 422 -14.14 2.83 20.65
N GLN A 423 -14.55 1.56 20.48
CA GLN A 423 -14.25 0.55 21.49
C GLN A 423 -12.72 0.42 21.68
N GLY A 424 -12.24 0.84 22.85
CA GLY A 424 -10.82 0.85 23.25
C GLY A 424 -10.07 2.18 23.03
N VAL A 425 -10.69 3.20 22.44
CA VAL A 425 -10.08 4.51 22.16
C VAL A 425 -11.09 5.64 22.37
N SER A 426 -10.77 6.60 23.23
CA SER A 426 -11.63 7.76 23.53
C SER A 426 -10.92 9.09 23.29
N GLY A 427 -11.70 10.15 23.10
CA GLY A 427 -11.19 11.53 23.02
C GLY A 427 -10.54 11.90 21.69
N LEU A 428 -10.87 11.19 20.61
CA LEU A 428 -10.40 11.52 19.26
C LEU A 428 -11.08 12.78 18.73
N ARG A 429 -10.32 13.57 17.99
CA ARG A 429 -10.78 14.79 17.32
C ARG A 429 -10.31 14.77 15.87
N ALA A 430 -10.95 15.58 15.04
CA ALA A 430 -10.57 15.72 13.65
C ALA A 430 -10.54 17.17 13.20
N LEU A 431 -9.57 17.52 12.35
CA LEU A 431 -9.65 18.67 11.47
C LEU A 431 -10.22 18.19 10.15
N ARG A 432 -11.20 18.91 9.61
CA ARG A 432 -11.75 18.61 8.29
C ARG A 432 -11.69 19.85 7.41
N VAL A 433 -11.10 19.69 6.23
CA VAL A 433 -10.82 20.80 5.31
C VAL A 433 -11.21 20.40 3.89
N THR A 434 -11.76 21.35 3.13
CA THR A 434 -12.25 21.12 1.76
C THR A 434 -11.13 21.30 0.74
N VAL A 435 -11.03 20.37 -0.21
CA VAL A 435 -10.06 20.43 -1.31
C VAL A 435 -10.57 21.40 -2.38
N ASN A 436 -9.69 22.26 -2.88
CA ASN A 436 -10.03 23.20 -3.94
C ASN A 436 -9.88 22.55 -5.33
N PHE A 437 -10.98 22.02 -5.88
CA PHE A 437 -10.98 21.41 -7.21
C PHE A 437 -10.91 22.43 -8.37
N ALA A 438 -11.20 23.71 -8.11
CA ALA A 438 -11.19 24.76 -9.13
C ALA A 438 -9.80 25.38 -9.34
N SER A 439 -8.78 24.96 -8.57
CA SER A 439 -7.44 25.50 -8.72
C SER A 439 -6.88 25.13 -10.11
N ASN A 440 -6.48 26.14 -10.89
CA ASN A 440 -5.82 25.97 -12.19
C ASN A 440 -4.37 25.46 -12.07
N ARG A 441 -3.92 25.12 -10.85
CA ARG A 441 -2.58 24.60 -10.57
C ARG A 441 -2.60 23.08 -10.73
N SER A 442 -1.51 22.53 -11.28
CA SER A 442 -1.28 21.08 -11.27
C SER A 442 -1.34 20.54 -9.84
N GLU A 443 -1.63 19.25 -9.70
CA GLU A 443 -1.63 18.53 -8.41
C GLU A 443 -0.44 18.97 -7.53
N PRO A 444 -0.62 19.11 -6.20
CA PRO A 444 0.49 19.43 -5.31
C PRO A 444 1.56 18.35 -5.45
N SER A 445 2.68 18.73 -6.06
CA SER A 445 3.85 17.88 -6.23
C SER A 445 4.92 18.32 -5.24
N VAL A 446 5.62 17.36 -4.63
CA VAL A 446 6.85 17.67 -3.89
C VAL A 446 7.83 18.37 -4.84
N PRO A 447 8.53 19.45 -4.41
CA PRO A 447 9.61 20.02 -5.21
C PRO A 447 10.58 18.90 -5.58
N ARG A 448 10.69 18.59 -6.88
CA ARG A 448 11.70 17.66 -7.35
C ARG A 448 13.06 18.31 -7.08
N ILE A 449 13.95 17.61 -6.40
CA ILE A 449 15.36 18.00 -6.39
C ILE A 449 15.83 17.77 -7.83
N GLU A 450 15.75 18.80 -8.67
CA GLU A 450 16.47 18.77 -9.94
C GLU A 450 17.93 18.50 -9.61
N ALA A 451 18.52 17.54 -10.32
CA ALA A 451 19.89 17.06 -10.12
C ALA A 451 20.97 18.10 -10.46
N ALA A 452 20.74 19.38 -10.15
CA ALA A 452 21.66 20.49 -10.34
C ALA A 452 22.82 20.49 -9.32
N ALA A 453 22.70 19.79 -8.18
CA ALA A 453 23.73 19.82 -7.13
C ALA A 453 24.84 18.75 -7.25
N ARG A 454 24.79 17.84 -8.24
CA ARG A 454 25.87 16.84 -8.46
C ARG A 454 26.90 17.26 -9.50
N ALA A 455 26.68 18.35 -10.24
CA ALA A 455 27.64 18.84 -11.23
C ALA A 455 28.75 19.73 -10.63
N ASP A 456 28.51 20.39 -9.49
CA ASP A 456 29.49 21.33 -8.91
C ASP A 456 30.53 20.68 -7.99
N LEU A 457 30.33 19.42 -7.56
CA LEU A 457 31.30 18.69 -6.71
C LEU A 457 32.31 17.84 -7.50
N SER A 458 32.11 17.64 -8.81
CA SER A 458 33.11 17.00 -9.68
C SER A 458 34.11 18.00 -10.28
N ALA A 459 33.88 19.31 -10.14
CA ALA A 459 34.80 20.36 -10.59
C ALA A 459 35.81 20.81 -9.52
N ALA A 460 35.77 20.22 -8.31
CA ALA A 460 36.63 20.59 -7.18
C ALA A 460 37.35 19.39 -6.52
N ARG A 461 37.71 18.35 -7.30
CA ARG A 461 38.62 17.28 -6.85
C ARG A 461 39.71 16.99 -7.86
#